data_AF-A0A2T5I7I9-F1
#
_entry.id   AF-A0A2T5I7I9-F1
#
_cell.length_a   1.000
_cell.length_b   1.000
_cell.length_c   1.000
_cell.angle_alpha   90.00
_cell.angle_beta   90.00
_cell.angle_gamma   90.00
#
_symmetry.space_group_name_H-M   'P 1'
#
loop_
_entity.id
_entity.type
_entity.pdbx_description
1 polymer ?
#
loop_
_entity_poly.entity_id
_entity_poly.type
_entity_poly.pdbx_seq_one_letter_code
_entity_poly.pdbx_strand_id
1 'polypeptide(L)'
;MNDPENKNNDSNINRPIVDRDNAVANLLGWKDANLDYGASSLMSQLKHYRDEAMQEYLEAEKVSISAKCAEENAGEKKDLAEKWKMVKEYEVLLDKAKGYFREINDEIEKGELSDLRIDQQSAYEIQEEFFTQASFELWVRKKYGRSIIFPAATLESILSLTGISTNEDNNQKPKKQSKLHEQEETILAQIEKLGLDPKTLPPNDSGKKGIKSNVRELLKDDELFAGKSVFNKAWERLSESKLIAFDK
;
A
#
# COMPACT_ATOMS: atom_id res chain seq x y z
N MET A 1 47.08 6.04 -26.28
CA MET A 1 45.96 6.92 -25.89
C MET A 1 44.69 6.13 -26.18
N ASN A 2 44.17 5.43 -25.18
CA ASN A 2 42.92 4.67 -25.28
C ASN A 2 41.94 5.36 -24.34
N ASP A 3 40.83 5.87 -24.90
CA ASP A 3 39.75 6.48 -24.13
C ASP A 3 39.02 5.42 -23.30
N PRO A 4 38.95 5.56 -21.97
CA PRO A 4 38.18 4.68 -21.09
C PRO A 4 36.79 5.28 -20.87
N GLU A 5 36.03 5.54 -21.92
CA GLU A 5 34.65 6.00 -21.76
C GLU A 5 33.68 5.07 -22.51
N ASN A 6 32.67 4.65 -21.76
CA ASN A 6 31.43 4.00 -22.19
C ASN A 6 31.30 2.50 -21.88
N LYS A 7 31.29 2.17 -20.58
CA LYS A 7 30.87 0.88 -20.02
C LYS A 7 29.58 0.96 -19.19
N ASN A 8 28.77 2.00 -19.33
CA ASN A 8 27.47 2.10 -18.66
C ASN A 8 26.31 1.80 -19.62
N ASN A 9 26.45 0.73 -20.41
CA ASN A 9 25.31 0.05 -21.03
C ASN A 9 24.78 -1.00 -20.04
N ASP A 10 24.58 -0.60 -18.79
CA ASP A 10 23.82 -1.41 -17.85
C ASP A 10 22.41 -1.52 -18.43
N SER A 11 22.09 -2.76 -18.81
CA SER A 11 20.83 -3.18 -19.38
C SER A 11 19.70 -2.44 -18.70
N ASN A 12 18.97 -1.62 -19.47
CA ASN A 12 17.73 -1.01 -19.06
C ASN A 12 16.76 -2.17 -18.73
N ILE A 13 16.81 -2.64 -17.49
CA ILE A 13 15.91 -3.67 -16.99
C ILE A 13 14.55 -3.00 -17.03
N ASN A 14 13.79 -3.31 -18.08
CA ASN A 14 12.47 -2.78 -18.31
C ASN A 14 11.58 -3.22 -17.14
N ARG A 15 11.53 -2.40 -16.09
CA ARG A 15 10.70 -2.66 -14.93
C ARG A 15 9.27 -2.40 -15.40
N PRO A 16 8.37 -3.38 -15.30
CA PRO A 16 7.01 -3.13 -15.71
C PRO A 16 6.42 -2.05 -14.80
N ILE A 17 5.99 -0.96 -15.42
CA ILE A 17 5.29 0.16 -14.80
C ILE A 17 3.79 -0.02 -15.01
N VAL A 18 3.00 0.49 -14.06
CA VAL A 18 1.54 0.45 -14.09
C VAL A 18 1.04 1.87 -13.82
N ASP A 19 0.18 2.37 -14.69
CA ASP A 19 -0.56 3.61 -14.45
C ASP A 19 -1.78 3.36 -13.56
N ARG A 20 -2.38 4.45 -13.07
CA ARG A 20 -3.51 4.40 -12.14
C ARG A 20 -4.73 3.68 -12.73
N ASP A 21 -5.03 3.88 -14.00
CA ASP A 21 -6.19 3.28 -14.67
C ASP A 21 -6.02 1.76 -14.79
N ASN A 22 -4.83 1.33 -15.21
CA ASN A 22 -4.45 -0.07 -15.34
C ASN A 22 -4.45 -0.76 -13.97
N ALA A 23 -4.05 -0.08 -12.90
CA ALA A 23 -4.18 -0.61 -11.54
C ALA A 23 -5.63 -0.85 -11.13
N VAL A 24 -6.53 0.10 -11.39
CA VAL A 24 -7.97 -0.08 -11.11
C VAL A 24 -8.57 -1.21 -11.94
N ALA A 25 -8.21 -1.31 -13.22
CA ALA A 25 -8.59 -2.41 -14.10
C ALA A 25 -8.22 -3.78 -13.53
N ASN A 26 -6.97 -3.88 -13.07
CA ASN A 26 -6.39 -5.05 -12.44
C ASN A 26 -7.17 -5.41 -11.17
N LEU A 27 -7.52 -4.44 -10.33
CA LEU A 27 -8.34 -4.65 -9.13
C LEU A 27 -9.78 -5.09 -9.44
N LEU A 28 -10.34 -4.67 -10.56
CA LEU A 28 -11.66 -5.12 -11.02
C LEU A 28 -11.61 -6.52 -11.66
N GLY A 29 -10.42 -7.09 -11.86
CA GLY A 29 -10.23 -8.43 -12.42
C GLY A 29 -10.29 -8.44 -13.95
N TRP A 30 -10.08 -7.30 -14.60
CA TRP A 30 -10.14 -7.18 -16.06
C TRP A 30 -8.78 -7.52 -16.71
N LYS A 31 -8.25 -8.70 -16.37
CA LYS A 31 -6.83 -9.04 -16.41
C LYS A 31 -6.21 -9.23 -17.81
N ASP A 32 -6.95 -9.13 -18.91
CA ASP A 32 -6.42 -9.45 -20.26
C ASP A 32 -6.92 -8.49 -21.35
N ALA A 33 -6.53 -7.23 -21.24
CA ALA A 33 -6.28 -6.46 -22.44
C ALA A 33 -4.80 -6.08 -22.41
N ASN A 34 -3.94 -6.77 -23.15
CA ASN A 34 -3.35 -6.07 -24.28
C ASN A 34 -4.42 -5.13 -24.84
N LEU A 35 -4.42 -3.90 -24.32
CA LEU A 35 -5.16 -2.77 -24.85
C LEU A 35 -4.59 -2.56 -26.24
N ASP A 36 -5.00 -3.41 -27.17
CA ASP A 36 -4.81 -3.18 -28.57
C ASP A 36 -5.51 -1.83 -28.80
N TYR A 37 -4.70 -0.80 -29.00
CA TYR A 37 -5.11 0.60 -29.11
C TYR A 37 -6.16 0.80 -30.23
N GLY A 38 -6.51 -0.24 -31.00
CA GLY A 38 -7.50 -0.25 -32.07
C GLY A 38 -8.88 -0.84 -31.76
N ALA A 39 -9.13 -1.47 -30.60
CA ALA A 39 -10.45 -2.03 -30.30
C ALA A 39 -11.28 -1.14 -29.36
N SER A 40 -12.58 -0.96 -29.67
CA SER A 40 -13.60 -0.34 -28.80
C SER A 40 -13.95 -1.23 -27.60
N SER A 41 -12.94 -1.78 -26.94
CA SER A 41 -13.05 -2.49 -25.67
C SER A 41 -13.77 -1.59 -24.66
N LEU A 42 -14.55 -2.21 -23.77
CA LEU A 42 -15.11 -1.61 -22.57
C LEU A 42 -14.09 -0.71 -21.86
N MET A 43 -12.81 -1.07 -21.95
CA MET A 43 -11.68 -0.32 -21.43
C MET A 43 -11.35 0.98 -22.18
N SER A 44 -11.41 1.00 -23.51
CA SER A 44 -11.25 2.23 -24.30
C SER A 44 -12.39 3.21 -24.02
N GLN A 45 -13.57 2.69 -23.66
CA GLN A 45 -14.71 3.49 -23.19
C GLN A 45 -14.49 3.97 -21.75
N LEU A 46 -14.09 3.11 -20.81
CA LEU A 46 -13.79 3.54 -19.44
C LEU A 46 -12.63 4.54 -19.35
N LYS A 47 -11.59 4.38 -20.18
CA LYS A 47 -10.41 5.25 -20.20
C LYS A 47 -10.66 6.61 -20.86
N HIS A 48 -11.61 6.72 -21.78
CA HIS A 48 -11.97 8.00 -22.43
C HIS A 48 -13.07 8.77 -21.69
N TYR A 49 -13.85 8.08 -20.88
CA TYR A 49 -14.92 8.71 -20.13
C TYR A 49 -14.39 9.09 -18.75
N ARG A 50 -13.95 10.35 -18.63
CA ARG A 50 -13.96 11.04 -17.34
C ARG A 50 -15.28 10.72 -16.64
N ASP A 51 -15.24 10.51 -15.32
CA ASP A 51 -16.38 10.11 -14.48
C ASP A 51 -17.73 10.75 -14.85
N GLU A 52 -17.71 12.02 -15.30
CA GLU A 52 -18.87 12.79 -15.76
C GLU A 52 -19.53 12.23 -17.03
N ALA A 53 -18.76 11.90 -18.06
CA ALA A 53 -19.31 11.42 -19.32
C ALA A 53 -19.96 10.04 -19.16
N MET A 54 -19.42 9.19 -18.26
CA MET A 54 -19.98 7.85 -18.04
C MET A 54 -21.28 7.94 -17.25
N GLN A 55 -21.32 8.82 -16.27
CA GLN A 55 -22.55 9.15 -15.56
C GLN A 55 -23.59 9.72 -16.53
N GLU A 56 -23.20 10.62 -17.41
CA GLU A 56 -24.08 11.17 -18.45
C GLU A 56 -24.62 10.07 -19.36
N TYR A 57 -23.78 9.12 -19.82
CA TYR A 57 -24.23 7.97 -20.59
C TYR A 57 -25.21 7.08 -19.82
N LEU A 58 -24.91 6.76 -18.55
CA LEU A 58 -25.80 5.95 -17.71
C LEU A 58 -27.12 6.67 -17.46
N GLU A 59 -27.11 7.96 -17.18
CA GLU A 59 -28.33 8.77 -17.02
C GLU A 59 -29.12 8.87 -18.33
N ALA A 60 -28.45 9.04 -19.48
CA ALA A 60 -29.09 9.03 -20.79
C ALA A 60 -29.74 7.66 -21.09
N GLU A 61 -29.06 6.56 -20.77
CA GLU A 61 -29.59 5.21 -20.94
C GLU A 61 -30.78 4.96 -19.98
N LYS A 62 -30.71 5.42 -18.72
CA LYS A 62 -31.85 5.37 -17.78
C LYS A 62 -33.07 6.12 -18.31
N VAL A 63 -32.86 7.34 -18.82
CA VAL A 63 -33.93 8.16 -19.41
C VAL A 63 -34.52 7.47 -20.63
N SER A 64 -33.67 6.92 -21.52
CA SER A 64 -34.07 6.17 -22.70
C SER A 64 -34.90 4.92 -22.35
N ILE A 65 -34.46 4.12 -21.37
CA ILE A 65 -35.18 2.92 -20.92
C ILE A 65 -36.49 3.32 -20.22
N SER A 66 -36.48 4.39 -19.41
CA SER A 66 -37.69 4.89 -18.74
C SER A 66 -38.75 5.41 -19.72
N ALA A 67 -38.33 6.06 -20.81
CA ALA A 67 -39.24 6.52 -21.86
C ALA A 67 -39.90 5.33 -22.58
N LYS A 68 -39.12 4.32 -22.94
CA LYS A 68 -39.63 3.09 -23.59
C LYS A 68 -40.59 2.29 -22.70
N CYS A 69 -40.31 2.21 -21.40
CA CYS A 69 -41.21 1.59 -20.43
C CYS A 69 -42.64 2.19 -20.44
N ALA A 70 -42.79 3.46 -20.81
CA ALA A 70 -44.09 4.14 -20.83
C ALA A 70 -44.95 3.80 -22.06
N GLU A 71 -44.34 3.27 -23.14
CA GLU A 71 -44.98 3.13 -24.45
C GLU A 71 -45.30 1.66 -24.82
N GLU A 72 -44.81 0.65 -24.08
CA GLU A 72 -44.59 -0.69 -24.63
C GLU A 72 -45.48 -1.87 -24.16
N ASN A 73 -45.61 -2.85 -25.08
CA ASN A 73 -46.36 -4.11 -24.98
C ASN A 73 -45.61 -5.18 -24.16
N ALA A 74 -46.30 -6.24 -23.71
CA ALA A 74 -45.76 -7.22 -22.74
C ALA A 74 -44.46 -7.96 -23.14
N GLY A 75 -44.13 -8.05 -24.43
CA GLY A 75 -42.90 -8.70 -24.91
C GLY A 75 -41.61 -7.89 -24.70
N GLU A 76 -41.66 -6.57 -24.92
CA GLU A 76 -40.49 -5.67 -24.84
C GLU A 76 -40.07 -5.39 -23.38
N LYS A 77 -40.99 -5.61 -22.44
CA LYS A 77 -40.73 -5.49 -20.99
C LYS A 77 -39.61 -6.41 -20.49
N LYS A 78 -39.41 -7.57 -21.13
CA LYS A 78 -38.35 -8.51 -20.73
C LYS A 78 -36.96 -7.96 -21.10
N ASP A 79 -36.82 -7.43 -22.31
CA ASP A 79 -35.55 -6.88 -22.80
C ASP A 79 -35.17 -5.60 -22.05
N LEU A 80 -36.16 -4.75 -21.73
CA LEU A 80 -35.94 -3.56 -20.89
C LEU A 80 -35.49 -3.93 -19.46
N ALA A 81 -36.05 -5.00 -18.88
CA ALA A 81 -35.64 -5.46 -17.55
C ALA A 81 -34.18 -5.97 -17.53
N GLU A 82 -33.74 -6.64 -18.59
CA GLU A 82 -32.36 -7.09 -18.74
C GLU A 82 -31.39 -5.90 -18.90
N LYS A 83 -31.75 -4.89 -19.69
CA LYS A 83 -30.96 -3.65 -19.80
C LYS A 83 -30.85 -2.91 -18.48
N TRP A 84 -31.95 -2.76 -17.74
CA TRP A 84 -31.94 -2.17 -16.40
C TRP A 84 -31.02 -2.93 -15.43
N LYS A 85 -31.01 -4.26 -15.52
CA LYS A 85 -30.12 -5.09 -14.72
C LYS A 85 -28.65 -4.79 -15.06
N MET A 86 -28.30 -4.71 -16.35
CA MET A 86 -26.95 -4.35 -16.78
C MET A 86 -26.54 -2.95 -16.29
N VAL A 87 -27.41 -1.94 -16.42
CA VAL A 87 -27.15 -0.58 -15.92
C VAL A 87 -26.81 -0.60 -14.42
N LYS A 88 -27.58 -1.32 -13.61
CA LYS A 88 -27.29 -1.46 -12.17
C LYS A 88 -25.97 -2.17 -11.89
N GLU A 89 -25.63 -3.21 -12.66
CA GLU A 89 -24.33 -3.88 -12.54
C GLU A 89 -23.18 -2.93 -12.88
N TYR A 90 -23.35 -2.06 -13.89
CA TYR A 90 -22.37 -1.02 -14.24
C TYR A 90 -22.21 0.02 -13.13
N GLU A 91 -23.29 0.48 -12.50
CA GLU A 91 -23.21 1.42 -11.37
C GLU A 91 -22.37 0.84 -10.22
N VAL A 92 -22.59 -0.42 -9.87
CA VAL A 92 -21.82 -1.11 -8.82
C VAL A 92 -20.34 -1.20 -9.18
N LEU A 93 -20.01 -1.47 -10.45
CA LEU A 93 -18.62 -1.51 -10.91
C LEU A 93 -17.97 -0.13 -10.89
N LEU A 94 -18.70 0.92 -11.30
CA LEU A 94 -18.23 2.31 -11.28
C LEU A 94 -17.92 2.75 -9.85
N ASP A 95 -18.83 2.49 -8.91
CA ASP A 95 -18.62 2.85 -7.51
C ASP A 95 -17.41 2.13 -6.91
N LYS A 96 -17.22 0.86 -7.27
CA LYS A 96 -16.05 0.08 -6.88
C LYS A 96 -14.75 0.64 -7.49
N ALA A 97 -14.78 1.03 -8.77
CA ALA A 97 -13.66 1.66 -9.44
C ALA A 97 -13.27 2.98 -8.76
N LYS A 98 -14.25 3.84 -8.46
CA LYS A 98 -14.06 5.10 -7.72
C LYS A 98 -13.46 4.86 -6.33
N GLY A 99 -13.92 3.81 -5.65
CA GLY A 99 -13.34 3.37 -4.37
C GLY A 99 -11.85 3.05 -4.52
N TYR A 100 -11.48 2.25 -5.51
CA TYR A 100 -10.08 1.92 -5.78
C TYR A 100 -9.23 3.12 -6.18
N PHE A 101 -9.75 4.03 -7.01
CA PHE A 101 -9.04 5.27 -7.34
C PHE A 101 -8.72 6.09 -6.10
N ARG A 102 -9.71 6.28 -5.21
CA ARG A 102 -9.50 6.98 -3.94
C ARG A 102 -8.44 6.30 -3.09
N GLU A 103 -8.55 4.98 -2.94
CA GLU A 103 -7.62 4.21 -2.14
C GLU A 103 -6.18 4.21 -2.67
N ILE A 104 -6.00 4.26 -3.99
CA ILE A 104 -4.68 4.40 -4.62
C ILE A 104 -4.15 5.81 -4.38
N ASN A 105 -4.98 6.84 -4.53
CA ASN A 105 -4.57 8.22 -4.27
C ASN A 105 -4.18 8.42 -2.80
N ASP A 106 -4.99 7.94 -1.87
CA ASP A 106 -4.70 7.98 -0.42
C ASP A 106 -3.37 7.27 -0.12
N GLU A 107 -3.05 6.20 -0.84
CA GLU A 107 -1.78 5.48 -0.70
C GLU A 107 -0.61 6.28 -1.26
N ILE A 108 -0.77 6.95 -2.41
CA ILE A 108 0.24 7.81 -3.03
C ILE A 108 0.53 9.03 -2.15
N GLU A 109 -0.50 9.65 -1.58
CA GLU A 109 -0.41 10.83 -0.71
C GLU A 109 0.41 10.59 0.57
N LYS A 110 0.60 9.32 0.97
CA LYS A 110 1.51 8.95 2.09
C LYS A 110 2.99 9.21 1.78
N GLY A 111 3.36 9.46 0.52
CA GLY A 111 4.73 9.78 0.11
C GLY A 111 5.72 8.66 0.45
N GLU A 112 6.73 8.94 1.28
CA GLU A 112 7.75 7.96 1.65
C GLU A 112 7.19 6.76 2.43
N LEU A 113 6.08 6.97 3.15
CA LEU A 113 5.37 5.94 3.89
C LEU A 113 4.45 5.09 3.00
N SER A 114 4.34 5.42 1.71
CA SER A 114 3.55 4.66 0.75
C SER A 114 4.16 3.28 0.50
N ASP A 115 3.30 2.25 0.46
CA ASP A 115 3.69 0.94 -0.06
C ASP A 115 3.83 0.96 -1.60
N LEU A 116 3.25 1.97 -2.28
CA LEU A 116 3.40 2.19 -3.72
C LEU A 116 4.69 2.97 -4.01
N ARG A 117 5.51 2.46 -4.93
CA ARG A 117 6.76 3.10 -5.34
C ARG A 117 6.55 3.74 -6.70
N ILE A 118 6.50 5.07 -6.70
CA ILE A 118 6.42 5.89 -7.91
C ILE A 118 7.75 5.79 -8.67
N ASP A 119 7.66 5.50 -9.97
CA ASP A 119 8.80 5.59 -10.87
C ASP A 119 9.03 7.05 -11.24
N GLN A 120 9.96 7.70 -10.54
CA GLN A 120 10.28 9.11 -10.74
C GLN A 120 10.81 9.39 -12.16
N GLN A 121 11.45 8.41 -12.80
CA GLN A 121 12.03 8.60 -14.13
C GLN A 121 10.92 8.68 -15.18
N SER A 122 10.00 7.72 -15.17
CA SER A 122 8.83 7.75 -16.06
C SER A 122 7.90 8.93 -15.79
N ALA A 123 7.73 9.30 -14.50
CA ALA A 123 6.89 10.43 -14.12
C ALA A 123 7.40 11.77 -14.66
N TYR A 124 8.73 11.95 -14.73
CA TYR A 124 9.33 13.15 -15.30
C TYR A 124 9.12 13.26 -16.82
N GLU A 125 9.21 12.13 -17.53
CA GLU A 125 9.11 12.10 -19.00
C GLU A 125 7.67 12.33 -19.50
N ILE A 126 6.68 11.74 -18.84
CA ILE A 126 5.30 11.67 -19.32
C ILE A 126 4.37 12.63 -18.56
N GLN A 127 4.82 13.22 -17.44
CA GLN A 127 4.01 14.03 -16.51
C GLN A 127 2.81 13.27 -15.92
N GLU A 128 2.87 11.94 -15.92
CA GLU A 128 1.87 11.05 -15.30
C GLU A 128 2.52 10.21 -14.21
N GLU A 129 1.78 9.93 -13.14
CA GLU A 129 2.28 9.13 -12.02
C GLU A 129 2.21 7.64 -12.36
N PHE A 130 3.37 7.06 -12.64
CA PHE A 130 3.52 5.61 -12.76
C PHE A 130 4.07 5.02 -11.47
N PHE A 131 3.61 3.83 -11.11
CA PHE A 131 4.22 3.06 -10.03
C PHE A 131 4.67 1.69 -10.54
N THR A 132 5.69 1.15 -9.87
CA THR A 132 6.23 -0.15 -10.27
C THR A 132 5.19 -1.24 -10.04
N GLN A 133 5.04 -2.16 -11.00
CA GLN A 133 4.10 -3.27 -10.92
C GLN A 133 4.28 -4.10 -9.64
N ALA A 134 5.53 -4.28 -9.20
CA ALA A 134 5.86 -5.01 -7.98
C ALA A 134 5.34 -4.31 -6.70
N SER A 135 5.47 -2.98 -6.62
CA SER A 135 4.94 -2.22 -5.48
C SER A 135 3.42 -2.24 -5.43
N PHE A 136 2.77 -2.16 -6.59
CA PHE A 136 1.33 -2.29 -6.71
C PHE A 136 0.83 -3.66 -6.25
N GLU A 137 1.43 -4.73 -6.76
CA GLU A 137 1.07 -6.10 -6.38
C GLU A 137 1.23 -6.34 -4.88
N LEU A 138 2.31 -5.83 -4.28
CA LEU A 138 2.54 -5.91 -2.85
C LEU A 138 1.45 -5.18 -2.05
N TRP A 139 1.17 -3.93 -2.43
CA TRP A 139 0.13 -3.13 -1.78
C TRP A 139 -1.24 -3.83 -1.86
N VAL A 140 -1.61 -4.36 -3.02
CA VAL A 140 -2.88 -5.08 -3.18
C VAL A 140 -2.94 -6.32 -2.31
N ARG A 141 -1.87 -7.10 -2.24
CA ARG A 141 -1.81 -8.29 -1.39
C ARG A 141 -1.97 -7.93 0.08
N LYS A 142 -1.30 -6.87 0.54
CA LYS A 142 -1.39 -6.39 1.93
C LYS A 142 -2.81 -5.88 2.24
N LYS A 143 -3.41 -5.10 1.34
CA LYS A 143 -4.70 -4.44 1.57
C LYS A 143 -5.90 -5.35 1.40
N TYR A 144 -5.90 -6.20 0.38
CA TYR A 144 -7.06 -7.00 -0.03
C TYR A 144 -6.85 -8.51 0.14
N GLY A 145 -5.67 -8.96 0.57
CA GLY A 145 -5.38 -10.39 0.76
C GLY A 145 -5.39 -11.22 -0.52
N ARG A 146 -5.24 -10.59 -1.70
CA ARG A 146 -5.26 -11.26 -3.00
C ARG A 146 -4.11 -10.81 -3.91
N SER A 147 -3.72 -11.71 -4.80
CA SER A 147 -2.67 -11.52 -5.80
C SER A 147 -3.32 -11.17 -7.14
N ILE A 148 -2.93 -10.09 -7.81
CA ILE A 148 -3.53 -9.75 -9.11
C ILE A 148 -2.70 -10.32 -10.24
N ILE A 149 -1.38 -10.16 -10.23
CA ILE A 149 -0.55 -10.40 -11.42
C ILE A 149 0.01 -11.81 -11.41
N PHE A 150 0.65 -12.21 -10.30
CA PHE A 150 1.35 -13.48 -10.21
C PHE A 150 0.57 -14.49 -9.37
N PRO A 151 0.63 -15.80 -9.67
CA PRO A 151 0.35 -16.80 -8.66
C PRO A 151 1.35 -16.62 -7.49
N ALA A 152 0.86 -16.77 -6.25
CA ALA A 152 1.60 -16.39 -5.04
C ALA A 152 3.05 -16.91 -4.96
N ALA A 153 3.36 -18.05 -5.59
CA ALA A 153 4.68 -18.66 -5.64
C ALA A 153 5.75 -17.85 -6.40
N THR A 154 5.38 -17.07 -7.42
CA THR A 154 6.37 -16.35 -8.25
C THR A 154 6.89 -15.08 -7.57
N LEU A 155 6.08 -14.45 -6.72
CA LEU A 155 6.44 -13.20 -6.04
C LEU A 155 7.46 -13.40 -4.92
N GLU A 156 7.44 -14.52 -4.20
CA GLU A 156 8.46 -14.79 -3.17
C GLU A 156 9.87 -14.82 -3.78
N SER A 157 9.98 -15.31 -5.01
CA SER A 157 11.24 -15.30 -5.74
C SER A 157 11.65 -13.88 -6.15
N ILE A 158 10.71 -13.05 -6.61
CA ILE A 158 10.98 -11.65 -7.04
C ILE A 158 11.30 -10.76 -5.84
N LEU A 159 10.56 -10.88 -4.74
CA LEU A 159 10.79 -10.12 -3.51
C LEU A 159 12.15 -10.48 -2.87
N SER A 160 12.56 -11.74 -2.97
CA SER A 160 13.92 -12.16 -2.56
C SER A 160 15.02 -11.51 -3.40
N LEU A 161 14.74 -11.18 -4.66
CA LEU A 161 15.67 -10.53 -5.59
C LEU A 161 15.72 -9.00 -5.41
N THR A 162 14.60 -8.37 -5.09
CA THR A 162 14.53 -6.90 -4.97
C THR A 162 14.95 -6.37 -3.60
N GLY A 163 15.21 -7.25 -2.62
CA GLY A 163 15.60 -6.85 -1.26
C GLY A 163 14.49 -6.08 -0.52
N ILE A 164 13.27 -6.09 -1.05
CA ILE A 164 12.12 -5.44 -0.43
C ILE A 164 11.63 -6.34 0.68
N SER A 165 12.16 -6.13 1.89
CA SER A 165 11.75 -6.83 3.10
C SER A 165 10.34 -6.39 3.50
N THR A 166 9.35 -7.15 3.07
CA THR A 166 7.95 -6.96 3.42
C THR A 166 7.73 -7.41 4.87
N ASN A 167 7.89 -6.45 5.78
CA ASN A 167 7.46 -6.61 7.16
C ASN A 167 5.96 -6.34 7.21
N GLU A 168 5.16 -7.39 7.14
CA GLU A 168 3.89 -7.59 7.89
C GLU A 168 3.12 -8.77 7.30
N ASP A 169 3.01 -9.85 8.08
CA ASP A 169 2.06 -10.93 7.80
C ASP A 169 1.54 -11.47 9.14
N ASN A 170 0.25 -11.22 9.37
CA ASN A 170 -0.50 -11.46 10.61
C ASN A 170 -0.91 -12.93 10.81
N ASN A 171 -0.13 -13.88 10.28
CA ASN A 171 -0.32 -15.30 10.57
C ASN A 171 0.93 -16.16 10.32
N GLN A 172 2.12 -15.59 10.53
CA GLN A 172 3.37 -16.34 10.49
C GLN A 172 3.68 -16.85 11.89
N LYS A 173 4.08 -18.14 11.99
CA LYS A 173 4.85 -18.64 13.15
C LYS A 173 5.84 -17.54 13.55
N PRO A 174 5.90 -17.15 14.84
CA PRO A 174 6.55 -15.91 15.28
C PRO A 174 7.90 -15.80 14.61
N LYS A 175 7.97 -14.91 13.60
CA LYS A 175 9.20 -14.60 12.87
C LYS A 175 10.11 -14.11 13.97
N LYS A 176 11.17 -14.88 14.29
CA LYS A 176 12.04 -14.61 15.45
C LYS A 176 12.43 -13.14 15.39
N GLN A 177 11.77 -12.32 16.21
CA GLN A 177 12.09 -10.91 16.28
C GLN A 177 13.56 -10.85 16.65
N SER A 178 14.30 -9.92 16.04
CA SER A 178 15.70 -9.79 16.41
C SER A 178 15.74 -9.51 17.92
N LYS A 179 16.61 -10.21 18.65
CA LYS A 179 16.75 -10.06 20.11
C LYS A 179 16.92 -8.59 20.54
N LEU A 180 17.42 -7.74 19.64
CA LEU A 180 17.57 -6.30 19.86
C LEU A 180 16.21 -5.57 19.93
N HIS A 181 15.27 -5.92 19.06
CA HIS A 181 13.94 -5.30 19.03
C HIS A 181 13.13 -5.71 20.26
N GLU A 182 13.21 -6.98 20.65
CA GLU A 182 12.54 -7.50 21.83
C GLU A 182 13.03 -6.80 23.12
N GLN A 183 14.33 -6.48 23.20
CA GLN A 183 14.88 -5.66 24.29
C GLN A 183 14.32 -4.24 24.30
N GLU A 184 14.17 -3.62 23.12
CA GLU A 184 13.65 -2.25 22.99
C GLU A 184 12.17 -2.18 23.37
N GLU A 185 11.35 -3.09 22.85
CA GLU A 185 9.93 -3.22 23.19
C GLU A 185 9.73 -3.50 24.68
N THR A 186 10.57 -4.35 25.28
CA THR A 186 10.49 -4.66 26.71
C THR A 186 10.77 -3.41 27.56
N ILE A 187 11.71 -2.56 27.16
CA ILE A 187 11.97 -1.28 27.85
C ILE A 187 10.77 -0.34 27.71
N LEU A 188 10.22 -0.17 26.51
CA LEU A 188 9.06 0.69 26.26
C LEU A 188 7.83 0.23 27.07
N ALA A 189 7.54 -1.07 27.07
CA ALA A 189 6.45 -1.64 27.83
C ALA A 189 6.59 -1.42 29.35
N GLN A 190 7.81 -1.43 29.89
CA GLN A 190 8.03 -1.12 31.31
C GLN A 190 7.84 0.36 31.62
N ILE A 191 8.21 1.26 30.72
CA ILE A 191 7.95 2.70 30.87
C ILE A 191 6.44 2.95 30.88
N GLU A 192 5.70 2.33 29.96
CA GLU A 192 4.24 2.43 29.90
C GLU A 192 3.56 1.85 31.16
N LYS A 193 4.07 0.73 31.69
CA LYS A 193 3.60 0.15 32.96
C LYS A 193 3.81 1.07 34.17
N LEU A 194 4.80 1.95 34.13
CA LEU A 194 4.99 3.00 35.13
C LEU A 194 4.03 4.18 34.94
N GLY A 195 3.17 4.15 33.92
CA GLY A 195 2.20 5.20 33.60
C GLY A 195 2.84 6.43 32.94
N LEU A 196 4.00 6.26 32.32
CA LEU A 196 4.74 7.33 31.66
C LEU A 196 4.66 7.17 30.14
N ASP A 197 4.63 8.27 29.42
CA ASP A 197 4.78 8.28 27.96
C ASP A 197 6.28 8.23 27.61
N PRO A 198 6.76 7.21 26.87
CA PRO A 198 8.16 7.11 26.45
C PRO A 198 8.70 8.36 25.76
N LYS A 199 7.86 9.08 25.00
CA LYS A 199 8.29 10.27 24.25
C LYS A 199 8.39 11.54 25.11
N THR A 200 7.87 11.51 26.33
CA THR A 200 7.79 12.69 27.22
C THR A 200 8.17 12.31 28.66
N LEU A 201 9.36 11.73 28.84
CA LEU A 201 9.84 11.34 30.16
C LEU A 201 10.19 12.57 31.00
N PRO A 202 9.78 12.63 32.28
CA PRO A 202 10.15 13.74 33.15
C PRO A 202 11.67 13.78 33.40
N PRO A 203 12.26 14.97 33.56
CA PRO A 203 13.67 15.13 33.87
C PRO A 203 14.00 14.50 35.24
N ASN A 204 15.26 14.05 35.39
CA ASN A 204 15.70 13.46 36.65
C ASN A 204 15.95 14.53 37.71
N ASP A 205 15.21 14.47 38.82
CA ASP A 205 15.48 15.28 40.01
C ASP A 205 16.84 14.93 40.62
N SER A 206 17.61 15.96 41.01
CA SER A 206 18.87 15.81 41.74
C SER A 206 18.67 14.97 43.02
N GLY A 207 19.43 13.88 43.14
CA GLY A 207 19.42 13.00 44.30
C GLY A 207 18.36 11.88 44.29
N LYS A 208 17.46 11.83 43.31
CA LYS A 208 16.52 10.72 43.13
C LYS A 208 17.03 9.73 42.07
N LYS A 209 16.63 8.46 42.18
CA LYS A 209 16.84 7.47 41.12
C LYS A 209 16.05 7.91 39.88
N GLY A 210 16.75 8.12 38.77
CA GLY A 210 16.11 8.46 37.50
C GLY A 210 15.32 7.31 36.90
N ILE A 211 14.45 7.60 35.93
CA ILE A 211 13.57 6.60 35.29
C ILE A 211 14.38 5.45 34.69
N LYS A 212 15.48 5.76 34.01
CA LYS A 212 16.41 4.75 33.47
C LYS A 212 16.87 3.75 34.54
N SER A 213 17.12 4.23 35.77
CA SER A 213 17.54 3.37 36.88
C SER A 213 16.39 2.51 37.40
N ASN A 214 15.19 3.08 37.49
CA ASN A 214 13.99 2.34 37.93
C ASN A 214 13.64 1.21 36.94
N VAL A 215 13.61 1.51 35.65
CA VAL A 215 13.34 0.50 34.59
C VAL A 215 14.41 -0.58 34.59
N ARG A 216 15.69 -0.22 34.79
CA ARG A 216 16.78 -1.19 34.90
C ARG A 216 16.61 -2.14 36.09
N GLU A 217 16.14 -1.62 37.22
CA GLU A 217 15.91 -2.40 38.43
C GLU A 217 14.74 -3.39 38.25
N LEU A 218 13.70 -3.00 37.51
CA LEU A 218 12.57 -3.87 37.15
C LEU A 218 12.94 -5.00 36.17
N LEU A 219 13.93 -4.76 35.30
CA LEU A 219 14.36 -5.72 34.28
C LEU A 219 15.62 -6.50 34.67
N LYS A 220 16.07 -6.41 35.92
CA LYS A 220 17.33 -7.04 36.37
C LYS A 220 17.32 -8.57 36.30
N ASP A 221 16.15 -9.18 36.45
CA ASP A 221 15.95 -10.64 36.49
C ASP A 221 15.50 -11.20 35.12
N ASP A 222 15.42 -10.34 34.10
CA ASP A 222 15.02 -10.72 32.74
C ASP A 222 16.21 -11.26 31.93
N GLU A 223 16.05 -12.46 31.35
CA GLU A 223 17.07 -13.13 30.56
C GLU A 223 17.51 -12.32 29.33
N LEU A 224 16.63 -11.46 28.79
CA LEU A 224 16.94 -10.57 27.68
C LEU A 224 18.05 -9.57 28.04
N PHE A 225 18.22 -9.27 29.33
CA PHE A 225 19.16 -8.29 29.87
C PHE A 225 20.28 -8.88 30.74
N ALA A 226 20.54 -10.19 30.63
CA ALA A 226 21.60 -10.87 31.40
C ALA A 226 23.00 -10.23 31.28
N GLY A 227 23.29 -9.56 30.16
CA GLY A 227 24.55 -8.85 29.96
C GLY A 227 24.57 -7.45 30.59
N LYS A 228 25.64 -7.14 31.34
CA LYS A 228 25.81 -5.86 32.07
C LYS A 228 25.60 -4.60 31.24
N SER A 229 25.94 -4.63 29.94
CA SER A 229 25.84 -3.50 29.01
C SER A 229 24.60 -3.53 28.11
N VAL A 230 23.83 -4.62 28.11
CA VAL A 230 22.75 -4.83 27.15
C VAL A 230 21.65 -3.79 27.33
N PHE A 231 21.22 -3.56 28.56
CA PHE A 231 20.23 -2.54 28.91
C PHE A 231 20.67 -1.14 28.47
N ASN A 232 21.92 -0.76 28.74
CA ASN A 232 22.41 0.57 28.39
C ASN A 232 22.42 0.79 26.87
N LYS A 233 22.85 -0.21 26.10
CA LYS A 233 22.86 -0.14 24.64
C LYS A 233 21.45 -0.05 24.05
N ALA A 234 20.50 -0.82 24.57
CA ALA A 234 19.12 -0.75 24.12
C ALA A 234 18.50 0.63 24.44
N TRP A 235 18.76 1.17 25.63
CA TRP A 235 18.33 2.51 26.01
C TRP A 235 18.93 3.60 25.11
N GLU A 236 20.21 3.50 24.76
CA GLU A 236 20.88 4.43 23.84
C GLU A 236 20.24 4.41 22.45
N ARG A 237 19.97 3.23 21.89
CA ARG A 237 19.29 3.10 20.58
C ARG A 237 17.87 3.69 20.59
N LEU A 238 17.10 3.46 21.65
CA LEU A 238 15.79 4.09 21.83
C LEU A 238 15.88 5.62 21.89
N SER A 239 16.92 6.15 22.53
CA SER A 239 17.15 7.59 22.63
C SER A 239 17.59 8.19 21.29
N GLU A 240 18.47 7.51 20.55
CA GLU A 240 18.95 7.93 19.23
C GLU A 240 17.81 7.94 18.19
N SER A 241 16.94 6.93 18.23
CA SER A 241 15.75 6.83 17.39
C SER A 241 14.60 7.75 17.82
N LYS A 242 14.76 8.51 18.91
CA LYS A 242 13.73 9.40 19.49
C LYS A 242 12.43 8.67 19.88
N LEU A 243 12.51 7.37 20.14
CA LEU A 243 11.41 6.61 20.72
C LEU A 243 11.30 6.85 22.23
N ILE A 244 12.41 7.24 22.87
CA ILE A 244 12.40 7.87 24.18
C ILE A 244 12.97 9.28 24.11
N ALA A 245 12.33 10.21 24.80
CA ALA A 245 12.84 11.57 24.94
C ALA A 245 12.50 12.13 26.32
N PHE A 246 13.37 13.00 26.83
CA PHE A 246 13.15 13.73 28.07
C PHE A 246 12.51 15.08 27.76
N ASP A 247 11.54 15.47 28.57
CA ASP A 247 10.99 16.81 28.52
C ASP A 247 12.09 17.83 28.83
N LYS A 248 12.14 18.90 28.04
CA LYS A 248 13.23 19.89 28.07
C LYS A 248 12.95 21.04 29.01
#